data_AF-A0A353GMF0-F1
#
_entry.id   AF-A0A353GMF0-F1
#
_cell.length_a   1.000
_cell.length_b   1.000
_cell.length_c   1.000
_cell.angle_alpha   90.00
_cell.angle_beta   90.00
_cell.angle_gamma   90.00
#
_symmetry.space_group_name_H-M   'P 1'
#
loop_
_entity.id
_entity.type
_entity.pdbx_description
1 polymer ?
#
loop_
_entity_poly.entity_id
_entity_poly.type
_entity_poly.pdbx_seq_one_letter_code
_entity_poly.pdbx_strand_id
1 'polypeptide(L)'
;YPHLKGNFGTAWQNQQKEFDGVPGAFLFTTNCLMPPKASYADRVFTTAMVGYPELSHIPEVNGKKDFRPVIQKALELGGFNETQKLTGINGGHELMTGFGRNTVLGVADKVIEAVKSGAIKHFFLVGGCDGAKPGRNYYTDFVKQTPKDTVVLTLACGKYRFNDLDLGTIGGLPRIMDMGQCNDAYSAIQVALALANAFDCGVNELPLTLVISWYEQKAVCILLTLLALGIKNIYLGPTLPAFISPNVLNILVEQFSIKPISTPEADLKAMLG
;
A
#
# COMPACT_ATOMS: atom_id res chain seq x y z
N TYR A 1 -16.59 -5.94 -16.69
CA TYR A 1 -17.79 -6.02 -15.84
C TYR A 1 -18.29 -4.62 -15.53
N PRO A 2 -19.32 -4.09 -16.24
CA PRO A 2 -19.81 -2.72 -16.03
C PRO A 2 -20.38 -2.41 -14.63
N HIS A 3 -20.68 -3.45 -13.86
CA HIS A 3 -21.14 -3.35 -12.48
C HIS A 3 -20.01 -3.23 -11.45
N LEU A 4 -18.73 -3.32 -11.86
CA LEU A 4 -17.60 -3.00 -11.00
C LEU A 4 -17.49 -1.48 -10.88
N LYS A 5 -17.94 -0.91 -9.75
CA LYS A 5 -18.06 0.54 -9.57
C LYS A 5 -16.77 1.25 -9.15
N GLY A 6 -15.92 0.60 -8.37
CA GLY A 6 -14.67 1.20 -7.89
C GLY A 6 -14.24 0.68 -6.52
N ASN A 7 -13.44 1.49 -5.83
CA ASN A 7 -12.98 1.23 -4.47
C ASN A 7 -13.87 1.97 -3.45
N PHE A 8 -14.19 1.32 -2.32
CA PHE A 8 -14.97 1.92 -1.23
C PHE A 8 -14.12 2.04 0.03
N GLY A 9 -14.10 3.22 0.63
CA GLY A 9 -13.41 3.47 1.90
C GLY A 9 -11.89 3.59 1.78
N THR A 10 -11.21 3.36 2.89
CA THR A 10 -9.77 3.58 3.06
C THR A 10 -9.07 2.33 3.61
N ALA A 11 -8.01 2.47 4.41
CA ALA A 11 -7.29 1.34 4.96
C ALA A 11 -8.13 0.57 6.00
N TRP A 12 -7.76 -0.71 6.18
CA TRP A 12 -8.51 -1.70 6.95
C TRP A 12 -8.94 -1.26 8.36
N GLN A 13 -8.15 -0.43 9.05
CA GLN A 13 -8.46 -0.01 10.42
C GLN A 13 -9.71 0.89 10.50
N ASN A 14 -10.17 1.46 9.40
CA ASN A 14 -11.34 2.33 9.35
C ASN A 14 -12.64 1.57 9.09
N GLN A 15 -12.59 0.26 8.83
CA GLN A 15 -13.75 -0.55 8.43
C GLN A 15 -14.94 -0.45 9.39
N GLN A 16 -14.71 -0.36 10.71
CA GLN A 16 -15.81 -0.26 11.67
C GLN A 16 -16.61 1.05 11.55
N LYS A 17 -15.97 2.13 11.07
CA LYS A 17 -16.62 3.40 10.79
C LYS A 17 -17.21 3.38 9.39
N GLU A 18 -16.46 2.88 8.42
CA GLU A 18 -16.82 2.93 7.00
C GLU A 18 -17.94 1.95 6.64
N PHE A 19 -18.13 0.86 7.37
CA PHE A 19 -19.18 -0.13 7.11
C PHE A 19 -20.48 0.15 7.89
N ASP A 20 -20.39 1.02 8.89
CA ASP A 20 -21.52 1.37 9.75
C ASP A 20 -22.58 2.11 8.91
N GLY A 21 -23.83 1.66 8.98
CA GLY A 21 -24.93 2.25 8.21
C GLY A 21 -24.90 2.01 6.70
N VAL A 22 -23.88 1.35 6.14
CA VAL A 22 -23.81 1.08 4.70
C VAL A 22 -24.82 -0.01 4.30
N PRO A 23 -25.75 0.25 3.37
CA PRO A 23 -26.73 -0.73 2.90
C PRO A 23 -26.10 -1.71 1.87
N GLY A 24 -25.09 -2.47 2.29
CA GLY A 24 -24.39 -3.43 1.42
C GLY A 24 -23.77 -4.60 2.19
N ALA A 25 -23.46 -5.68 1.47
CA ALA A 25 -22.79 -6.85 2.03
C ALA A 25 -21.27 -6.76 1.89
N PHE A 26 -20.53 -7.25 2.88
CA PHE A 26 -19.07 -7.23 2.93
C PHE A 26 -18.52 -8.65 2.91
N LEU A 27 -17.63 -8.97 1.96
CA LEU A 27 -16.97 -10.27 1.86
C LEU A 27 -15.49 -10.14 2.19
N PHE A 28 -15.05 -10.80 3.26
CA PHE A 28 -13.63 -10.89 3.63
C PHE A 28 -13.00 -12.14 3.06
N THR A 29 -12.03 -11.95 2.17
CA THR A 29 -11.27 -13.03 1.52
C THR A 29 -9.95 -13.35 2.22
N THR A 30 -9.37 -12.36 2.91
CA THR A 30 -8.16 -12.47 3.73
C THR A 30 -8.26 -11.53 4.93
N ASN A 31 -7.21 -11.47 5.75
CA ASN A 31 -7.02 -10.38 6.72
C ASN A 31 -7.05 -9.00 6.00
N CYS A 32 -7.46 -7.92 6.67
CA CYS A 32 -7.68 -7.75 8.11
C CYS A 32 -9.17 -7.52 8.44
N LEU A 33 -9.81 -8.51 9.06
CA LEU A 33 -11.15 -8.37 9.64
C LEU A 33 -11.03 -7.84 11.07
N MET A 34 -11.62 -6.68 11.35
CA MET A 34 -11.82 -6.21 12.73
C MET A 34 -13.08 -6.87 13.31
N PRO A 35 -13.21 -6.98 14.65
CA PRO A 35 -14.46 -7.35 15.29
C PRO A 35 -15.63 -6.52 14.70
N PRO A 36 -16.60 -7.13 14.01
CA PRO A 36 -17.71 -6.39 13.42
C PRO A 36 -18.57 -5.73 14.49
N LYS A 37 -19.11 -4.54 14.21
CA LYS A 37 -20.14 -3.94 15.07
C LYS A 37 -21.46 -4.66 14.86
N ALA A 38 -22.29 -4.70 15.91
CA ALA A 38 -23.65 -5.24 15.85
C ALA A 38 -24.50 -4.61 14.73
N SER A 39 -24.24 -3.35 14.36
CA SER A 39 -24.96 -2.62 13.31
C SER A 39 -24.78 -3.16 11.89
N TYR A 40 -23.76 -3.99 11.64
CA TYR A 40 -23.50 -4.55 10.31
C TYR A 40 -22.99 -6.01 10.32
N ALA A 41 -22.88 -6.65 11.49
CA ALA A 41 -22.36 -8.02 11.59
C ALA A 41 -23.17 -9.04 10.77
N ASP A 42 -24.49 -8.84 10.68
CA ASP A 42 -25.44 -9.68 9.93
C ASP A 42 -25.22 -9.70 8.41
N ARG A 43 -24.36 -8.82 7.90
CA ARG A 43 -24.03 -8.66 6.48
C ARG A 43 -22.53 -8.73 6.20
N VAL A 44 -21.75 -9.28 7.15
CA VAL A 44 -20.35 -9.65 6.94
C VAL A 44 -20.25 -11.13 6.65
N PHE A 45 -19.61 -11.45 5.53
CA PHE A 45 -19.32 -12.79 5.07
C PHE A 45 -17.82 -13.03 5.11
N THR A 46 -17.41 -14.24 5.44
CA THR A 46 -16.02 -14.68 5.42
C THR A 46 -15.84 -15.81 4.41
N THR A 47 -14.62 -16.03 3.92
CA THR A 47 -14.30 -17.18 3.07
C THR A 47 -12.82 -17.55 3.23
N ALA A 48 -12.40 -18.67 2.64
CA ALA A 48 -11.03 -19.18 2.72
C ALA A 48 -10.59 -19.33 4.20
N MET A 49 -9.46 -18.72 4.57
CA MET A 49 -8.92 -18.81 5.92
C MET A 49 -9.50 -17.77 6.89
N VAL A 50 -10.39 -16.88 6.43
CA VAL A 50 -11.02 -15.89 7.31
C VAL A 50 -12.18 -16.53 8.06
N GLY A 51 -12.23 -16.31 9.37
CA GLY A 51 -13.34 -16.70 10.23
C GLY A 51 -13.46 -15.77 11.42
N TYR A 52 -14.69 -15.58 11.88
CA TYR A 52 -15.03 -14.87 13.11
C TYR A 52 -16.34 -15.49 13.64
N PRO A 53 -16.51 -15.66 14.97
CA PRO A 53 -17.70 -16.28 15.54
C PRO A 53 -18.99 -15.65 14.99
N GLU A 54 -19.98 -16.50 14.71
CA GLU A 54 -21.34 -16.09 14.32
C GLU A 54 -21.47 -15.39 12.96
N LEU A 55 -20.36 -15.14 12.25
CA LEU A 55 -20.42 -14.64 10.87
C LEU A 55 -20.68 -15.76 9.88
N SER A 56 -21.40 -15.44 8.80
CA SER A 56 -21.62 -16.37 7.71
C SER A 56 -20.30 -16.67 6.98
N HIS A 57 -19.96 -17.95 6.84
CA HIS A 57 -18.79 -18.40 6.09
C HIS A 57 -19.20 -19.01 4.75
N ILE A 58 -18.54 -18.58 3.67
CA ILE A 58 -18.72 -19.12 2.32
C ILE A 58 -17.62 -20.17 2.08
N PRO A 59 -17.97 -21.48 2.17
CA PRO A 59 -16.99 -22.54 1.96
C PRO A 59 -16.62 -22.65 0.49
N GLU A 60 -15.48 -23.29 0.24
CA GLU A 60 -15.12 -23.80 -1.07
C GLU A 60 -15.47 -25.28 -1.15
N VAL A 61 -16.28 -25.65 -2.14
CA VAL A 61 -16.71 -27.03 -2.39
C VAL A 61 -16.31 -27.37 -3.83
N ASN A 62 -15.46 -28.38 -4.01
CA ASN A 62 -14.95 -28.80 -5.31
C ASN A 62 -14.32 -27.65 -6.13
N GLY A 63 -13.51 -26.80 -5.48
CA GLY A 63 -12.85 -25.66 -6.10
C GLY A 63 -13.78 -24.48 -6.46
N LYS A 64 -15.02 -24.49 -5.97
CA LYS A 64 -16.02 -23.45 -6.25
C LYS A 64 -16.60 -22.87 -4.97
N LYS A 65 -16.80 -21.55 -4.97
CA LYS A 65 -17.46 -20.81 -3.90
C LYS A 65 -18.83 -20.36 -4.36
N ASP A 66 -19.82 -20.53 -3.49
CA ASP A 66 -21.18 -20.10 -3.76
C ASP A 66 -21.45 -18.73 -3.13
N PHE A 67 -21.41 -17.67 -3.95
CA PHE A 67 -21.64 -16.30 -3.50
C PHE A 67 -23.12 -15.88 -3.50
N ARG A 68 -24.07 -16.79 -3.77
CA ARG A 68 -25.51 -16.49 -3.72
C ARG A 68 -25.94 -15.83 -2.39
N PRO A 69 -25.49 -16.27 -1.19
CA PRO A 69 -25.87 -15.60 0.06
C PRO A 69 -25.42 -14.13 0.13
N VAL A 70 -24.22 -13.82 -0.38
CA VAL A 70 -23.70 -12.44 -0.42
C VAL A 70 -24.54 -11.57 -1.34
N ILE A 71 -24.88 -12.10 -2.52
CA ILE A 71 -25.69 -11.40 -3.53
C ILE A 71 -27.10 -11.15 -3.00
N GLN A 72 -27.73 -12.17 -2.41
CA GLN A 72 -29.08 -12.04 -1.87
C GLN A 72 -29.14 -11.02 -0.73
N LYS A 73 -28.17 -11.03 0.19
CA LYS A 73 -28.08 -10.02 1.25
C LYS A 73 -27.90 -8.61 0.68
N ALA A 74 -27.09 -8.44 -0.37
CA ALA A 74 -26.91 -7.14 -1.02
C ALA A 74 -28.21 -6.66 -1.70
N LEU A 75 -28.99 -7.56 -2.32
CA LEU A 75 -30.28 -7.24 -2.92
C LEU A 75 -31.32 -6.83 -1.87
N GLU A 76 -31.37 -7.54 -0.74
CA GLU A 76 -32.25 -7.22 0.39
C GLU A 76 -31.96 -5.84 0.99
N LEU A 77 -30.68 -5.44 1.03
CA LEU A 77 -30.25 -4.14 1.59
C LEU A 77 -30.51 -2.96 0.64
N GLY A 78 -30.78 -3.20 -0.64
CA GLY A 78 -31.20 -2.18 -1.62
C GLY A 78 -30.14 -1.18 -2.09
N GLY A 79 -28.98 -1.09 -1.42
CA GLY A 79 -27.95 -0.10 -1.74
C GLY A 79 -28.30 1.31 -1.26
N PHE A 80 -27.50 2.30 -1.66
CA PHE A 80 -27.75 3.69 -1.31
C PHE A 80 -28.89 4.27 -2.14
N ASN A 81 -29.81 4.98 -1.48
CA ASN A 81 -30.91 5.69 -2.15
C ASN A 81 -30.43 6.88 -3.00
N GLU A 82 -29.28 7.44 -2.65
CA GLU A 82 -28.68 8.60 -3.30
C GLU A 82 -27.21 8.35 -3.62
N THR A 83 -26.69 9.08 -4.61
CA THR A 83 -25.26 9.02 -4.95
C THR A 83 -24.43 9.49 -3.76
N GLN A 84 -23.54 8.63 -3.28
CA GLN A 84 -22.61 8.96 -2.21
C GLN A 84 -21.34 9.58 -2.78
N LYS A 85 -20.92 10.72 -2.21
CA LYS A 85 -19.62 11.31 -2.47
C LYS A 85 -18.66 10.86 -1.38
N LEU A 86 -17.79 9.92 -1.71
CA LEU A 86 -16.77 9.41 -0.82
C LEU A 86 -15.42 10.04 -1.18
N THR A 87 -14.58 10.25 -0.18
CA THR A 87 -13.22 10.77 -0.36
C THR A 87 -12.21 9.88 0.34
N GLY A 88 -10.96 9.95 -0.11
CA GLY A 88 -9.83 9.49 0.68
C GLY A 88 -9.61 10.38 1.91
N ILE A 89 -8.59 10.04 2.71
CA ILE A 89 -8.34 10.73 3.99
C ILE A 89 -7.84 12.17 3.82
N ASN A 90 -7.35 12.53 2.63
CA ASN A 90 -6.88 13.86 2.26
C ASN A 90 -7.91 14.62 1.39
N GLY A 91 -9.10 14.07 1.17
CA GLY A 91 -10.18 14.71 0.42
C GLY A 91 -10.19 14.42 -1.08
N GLY A 92 -9.31 13.55 -1.59
CA GLY A 92 -9.32 13.18 -3.01
C GLY A 92 -10.49 12.27 -3.37
N HIS A 93 -11.02 12.43 -4.59
CA HIS A 93 -12.18 11.69 -5.10
C HIS A 93 -11.82 10.61 -6.14
N GLU A 94 -10.67 10.73 -6.78
CA GLU A 94 -10.20 9.82 -7.83
C GLU A 94 -8.76 9.39 -7.52
N LEU A 95 -8.44 8.15 -7.88
CA LEU A 95 -7.15 7.52 -7.62
C LEU A 95 -6.65 6.89 -8.91
N MET A 96 -5.45 7.25 -9.35
CA MET A 96 -4.78 6.54 -10.44
C MET A 96 -4.13 5.27 -9.87
N THR A 97 -4.43 4.12 -10.48
CA THR A 97 -3.87 2.81 -10.08
C THR A 97 -3.42 2.03 -11.31
N GLY A 98 -2.74 0.90 -11.11
CA GLY A 98 -2.38 -0.02 -12.20
C GLY A 98 -0.93 0.09 -12.70
N PHE A 99 -0.04 0.71 -11.93
CA PHE A 99 1.39 0.77 -12.20
C PHE A 99 2.12 -0.51 -11.75
N GLY A 100 1.54 -1.67 -12.08
CA GLY A 100 2.22 -2.96 -11.94
C GLY A 100 3.40 -3.08 -12.90
N ARG A 101 4.20 -4.15 -12.76
CA ARG A 101 5.47 -4.30 -13.51
C ARG A 101 5.32 -4.12 -15.02
N ASN A 102 4.31 -4.71 -15.65
CA ASN A 102 4.17 -4.66 -17.11
C ASN A 102 3.81 -3.24 -17.59
N THR A 103 3.00 -2.52 -16.83
CA THR A 103 2.63 -1.13 -17.14
C THR A 103 3.87 -0.23 -17.03
N VAL A 104 4.62 -0.34 -15.94
CA VAL A 104 5.81 0.50 -15.70
C VAL A 104 6.91 0.15 -16.69
N LEU A 105 7.20 -1.13 -16.89
CA LEU A 105 8.20 -1.58 -17.86
C LEU A 105 7.81 -1.25 -19.30
N GLY A 106 6.51 -1.23 -19.62
CA GLY A 106 5.99 -0.78 -20.92
C GLY A 106 6.24 0.71 -21.22
N VAL A 107 6.57 1.50 -20.20
CA VAL A 107 6.98 2.91 -20.35
C VAL A 107 8.41 3.16 -19.81
N ALA A 108 9.23 2.10 -19.70
CA ALA A 108 10.57 2.19 -19.12
C ALA A 108 11.44 3.22 -19.83
N ASP A 109 11.39 3.30 -21.16
CA ASP A 109 12.16 4.26 -21.94
C ASP A 109 11.88 5.71 -21.52
N LYS A 110 10.60 6.05 -21.28
CA LYS A 110 10.20 7.37 -20.79
C LYS A 110 10.70 7.64 -19.37
N VAL A 111 10.66 6.63 -18.51
CA VAL A 111 11.19 6.74 -17.13
C VAL A 111 12.70 6.96 -17.17
N ILE A 112 13.42 6.17 -17.98
CA ILE A 112 14.88 6.27 -18.16
C ILE A 112 15.25 7.64 -18.73
N GLU A 113 14.53 8.13 -19.76
CA GLU A 113 14.75 9.46 -20.34
C GLU A 113 14.51 10.57 -19.30
N ALA A 114 13.44 10.48 -18.51
CA ALA A 114 13.13 11.45 -17.47
C ALA A 114 14.22 11.47 -16.37
N VAL A 115 14.83 10.33 -16.05
CA VAL A 115 15.96 10.28 -15.11
C VAL A 115 17.23 10.82 -15.75
N LYS A 116 17.57 10.41 -16.98
CA LYS A 116 18.79 10.87 -17.70
C LYS A 116 18.78 12.38 -17.97
N SER A 117 17.60 12.96 -18.22
CA SER A 117 17.44 14.41 -18.39
C SER A 117 17.44 15.20 -17.06
N GLY A 118 17.41 14.51 -15.92
CA GLY A 118 17.29 15.14 -14.60
C GLY A 118 15.89 15.66 -14.25
N ALA A 119 14.87 15.34 -15.06
CA ALA A 119 13.48 15.67 -14.77
C ALA A 119 12.94 14.89 -13.55
N ILE A 120 13.34 13.62 -13.42
CA ILE A 120 13.17 12.83 -12.20
C ILE A 120 14.55 12.67 -11.56
N LYS A 121 14.72 13.23 -10.36
CA LYS A 121 15.97 13.13 -9.60
C LYS A 121 15.97 12.03 -8.57
N HIS A 122 14.80 11.65 -8.06
CA HIS A 122 14.70 10.63 -7.02
C HIS A 122 13.37 9.88 -7.03
N PHE A 123 13.42 8.62 -6.66
CA PHE A 123 12.26 7.79 -6.39
C PHE A 123 12.16 7.49 -4.89
N PHE A 124 10.95 7.57 -4.36
CA PHE A 124 10.64 7.09 -3.03
C PHE A 124 9.68 5.91 -3.14
N LEU A 125 10.07 4.73 -2.65
CA LEU A 125 9.10 3.66 -2.39
C LEU A 125 8.50 3.89 -1.01
N VAL A 126 7.32 4.52 -0.97
CA VAL A 126 6.59 4.81 0.27
C VAL A 126 5.39 3.90 0.34
N GLY A 127 5.23 3.12 1.42
CA GLY A 127 4.07 2.23 1.55
C GLY A 127 4.35 1.00 2.39
N GLY A 128 3.62 -0.08 2.15
CA GLY A 128 3.59 -1.25 3.03
C GLY A 128 2.26 -1.34 3.79
N CYS A 129 2.27 -1.73 5.06
CA CYS A 129 1.03 -1.94 5.80
C CYS A 129 0.66 -0.77 6.72
N ASP A 130 -0.56 -0.25 6.55
CA ASP A 130 -1.16 0.73 7.44
C ASP A 130 -1.71 0.09 8.74
N GLY A 131 -2.07 0.91 9.72
CA GLY A 131 -2.74 0.47 10.94
C GLY A 131 -3.23 1.62 11.83
N ALA A 132 -3.77 1.27 13.00
CA ALA A 132 -4.40 2.22 13.91
C ALA A 132 -3.43 3.00 14.83
N LYS A 133 -2.17 2.59 14.91
CA LYS A 133 -1.19 3.23 15.82
C LYS A 133 -0.95 4.71 15.43
N PRO A 134 -0.98 5.65 16.40
CA PRO A 134 -0.60 7.04 16.16
C PRO A 134 0.83 7.17 15.59
N GLY A 135 1.10 8.29 14.92
CA GLY A 135 2.38 8.58 14.28
C GLY A 135 2.45 8.23 12.79
N ARG A 136 1.45 7.53 12.25
CA ARG A 136 1.39 7.19 10.81
C ARG A 136 1.05 8.37 9.89
N ASN A 137 0.67 9.52 10.44
CA ASN A 137 0.56 10.78 9.67
C ASN A 137 1.91 11.20 9.08
N TYR A 138 3.02 10.74 9.67
CA TYR A 138 4.36 10.85 9.09
C TYR A 138 4.36 10.54 7.58
N TYR A 139 3.69 9.46 7.13
CA TYR A 139 3.72 9.08 5.72
C TYR A 139 2.94 10.04 4.83
N THR A 140 1.83 10.60 5.33
CA THR A 140 1.08 11.65 4.64
C THR A 140 1.93 12.91 4.50
N ASP A 141 2.53 13.35 5.60
CA ASP A 141 3.32 14.59 5.66
C ASP A 141 4.62 14.46 4.86
N PHE A 142 5.29 13.32 4.93
CA PHE A 142 6.46 12.98 4.13
C PHE A 142 6.14 13.08 2.64
N VAL A 143 5.08 12.42 2.17
CA VAL A 143 4.71 12.44 0.74
C VAL A 143 4.35 13.85 0.26
N LYS A 144 3.62 14.64 1.07
CA LYS A 144 3.32 16.05 0.75
C LYS A 144 4.56 16.92 0.58
N GLN A 145 5.62 16.62 1.34
CA GLN A 145 6.87 17.38 1.34
C GLN A 145 7.88 16.92 0.28
N THR A 146 7.61 15.81 -0.43
CA THR A 146 8.52 15.33 -1.49
C THR A 146 8.72 16.38 -2.60
N PRO A 147 9.96 16.65 -3.03
CA PRO A 147 10.23 17.64 -4.08
C PRO A 147 9.54 17.33 -5.41
N LYS A 148 9.20 18.37 -6.18
CA LYS A 148 8.43 18.24 -7.44
C LYS A 148 9.13 17.41 -8.52
N ASP A 149 10.45 17.23 -8.44
CA ASP A 149 11.28 16.41 -9.32
C ASP A 149 11.47 14.97 -8.80
N THR A 150 10.55 14.49 -7.95
CA THR A 150 10.58 13.12 -7.39
C THR A 150 9.29 12.36 -7.68
N VAL A 151 9.40 11.03 -7.74
CA VAL A 151 8.26 10.11 -7.92
C VAL A 151 8.10 9.23 -6.69
N VAL A 152 6.86 9.07 -6.24
CA VAL A 152 6.46 8.17 -5.15
C VAL A 152 5.88 6.89 -5.76
N LEU A 153 6.62 5.79 -5.62
CA LEU A 153 6.12 4.44 -5.85
C LEU A 153 5.43 3.96 -4.58
N THR A 154 4.24 3.37 -4.69
CA THR A 154 3.51 2.86 -3.53
C THR A 154 2.88 1.51 -3.77
N LEU A 155 2.60 0.80 -2.68
CA LEU A 155 1.94 -0.50 -2.67
C LEU A 155 1.31 -0.76 -1.30
N ALA A 156 0.41 -1.74 -1.26
CA ALA A 156 -0.31 -2.18 -0.06
C ALA A 156 -1.11 -1.08 0.63
N CYS A 157 -1.74 -1.40 1.76
CA CYS A 157 -2.70 -0.49 2.41
C CYS A 157 -2.06 0.79 2.99
N GLY A 158 -0.74 0.85 3.17
CA GLY A 158 0.00 2.06 3.52
C GLY A 158 -0.24 3.21 2.55
N LYS A 159 -0.55 2.90 1.28
CA LYS A 159 -0.89 3.89 0.25
C LYS A 159 -2.05 4.79 0.65
N TYR A 160 -3.02 4.30 1.43
CA TYR A 160 -4.21 5.07 1.83
C TYR A 160 -3.88 6.30 2.69
N ARG A 161 -2.62 6.44 3.13
CA ARG A 161 -2.15 7.65 3.80
C ARG A 161 -2.01 8.85 2.86
N PHE A 162 -1.84 8.61 1.56
CA PHE A 162 -1.47 9.67 0.62
C PHE A 162 -1.89 9.43 -0.84
N ASN A 163 -2.48 8.29 -1.18
CA ASN A 163 -2.83 7.94 -2.57
C ASN A 163 -3.88 8.86 -3.19
N ASP A 164 -4.64 9.57 -2.36
CA ASP A 164 -5.66 10.54 -2.76
C ASP A 164 -5.13 11.98 -2.81
N LEU A 165 -3.82 12.18 -2.68
CA LEU A 165 -3.16 13.45 -2.95
C LEU A 165 -2.95 13.65 -4.45
N ASP A 166 -3.20 14.87 -4.93
CA ASP A 166 -2.73 15.29 -6.25
C ASP A 166 -1.32 15.88 -6.14
N LEU A 167 -0.33 15.09 -6.55
CA LEU A 167 1.07 15.54 -6.62
C LEU A 167 1.47 16.03 -8.01
N GLY A 168 0.57 15.97 -9.00
CA GLY A 168 0.83 16.29 -10.39
C GLY A 168 1.61 15.21 -11.16
N THR A 169 2.23 15.63 -12.27
CA THR A 169 2.98 14.76 -13.18
C THR A 169 4.37 15.33 -13.49
N ILE A 170 5.29 14.47 -13.95
CA ILE A 170 6.61 14.83 -14.49
C ILE A 170 6.71 14.22 -15.88
N GLY A 171 6.80 15.04 -16.93
CA GLY A 171 6.85 14.53 -18.31
C GLY A 171 5.64 13.67 -18.69
N GLY A 172 4.47 13.94 -18.10
CA GLY A 172 3.25 13.15 -18.28
C GLY A 172 3.18 11.87 -17.44
N LEU A 173 4.22 11.55 -16.65
CA LEU A 173 4.20 10.45 -15.69
C LEU A 173 3.62 10.92 -14.35
N PRO A 174 2.62 10.23 -13.77
CA PRO A 174 2.09 10.58 -12.45
C PRO A 174 3.16 10.49 -11.36
N ARG A 175 3.17 11.48 -10.45
CA ARG A 175 4.11 11.49 -9.33
C ARG A 175 3.77 10.49 -8.23
N ILE A 176 2.53 9.97 -8.19
CA ILE A 176 2.17 8.80 -7.38
C ILE A 176 1.88 7.64 -8.32
N MET A 177 2.64 6.55 -8.19
CA MET A 177 2.45 5.33 -8.96
C MET A 177 2.13 4.15 -8.03
N ASP A 178 0.85 3.78 -8.01
CA ASP A 178 0.38 2.64 -7.24
C ASP A 178 0.63 1.31 -7.97
N MET A 179 1.55 0.53 -7.40
CA MET A 179 2.00 -0.77 -7.91
C MET A 179 1.09 -1.93 -7.53
N GLY A 180 0.14 -1.74 -6.60
CA GLY A 180 -0.86 -2.74 -6.24
C GLY A 180 -0.85 -3.17 -4.77
N GLN A 181 -1.03 -4.46 -4.53
CA GLN A 181 -1.12 -5.06 -3.19
C GLN A 181 0.27 -5.23 -2.55
N CYS A 182 0.33 -5.76 -1.33
CA CYS A 182 1.61 -6.04 -0.65
C CYS A 182 2.51 -7.01 -1.42
N ASN A 183 1.93 -8.03 -2.06
CA ASN A 183 2.66 -8.96 -2.91
C ASN A 183 3.22 -8.31 -4.19
N ASP A 184 2.70 -7.15 -4.61
CA ASP A 184 3.30 -6.37 -5.70
C ASP A 184 4.61 -5.67 -5.29
N ALA A 185 5.10 -5.90 -4.07
CA ALA A 185 6.51 -5.68 -3.75
C ALA A 185 7.44 -6.43 -4.72
N TYR A 186 7.02 -7.59 -5.23
CA TYR A 186 7.73 -8.26 -6.31
C TYR A 186 7.77 -7.39 -7.58
N SER A 187 6.65 -6.77 -7.98
CA SER A 187 6.61 -5.83 -9.11
C SER A 187 7.56 -4.64 -8.89
N ALA A 188 7.60 -4.08 -7.67
CA ALA A 188 8.53 -3.01 -7.30
C ALA A 188 10.00 -3.43 -7.45
N ILE A 189 10.35 -4.63 -6.97
CA ILE A 189 11.70 -5.19 -7.11
C ILE A 189 12.06 -5.37 -8.59
N GLN A 190 11.15 -5.89 -9.42
CA GLN A 190 11.41 -6.06 -10.86
C GLN A 190 11.65 -4.73 -11.57
N VAL A 191 10.90 -3.68 -11.22
CA VAL A 191 11.12 -2.33 -11.75
C VAL A 191 12.48 -1.78 -11.31
N ALA A 192 12.84 -1.93 -10.04
CA ALA A 192 14.14 -1.50 -9.53
C ALA A 192 15.31 -2.23 -10.23
N LEU A 193 15.21 -3.54 -10.42
CA LEU A 193 16.21 -4.32 -11.17
C LEU A 193 16.33 -3.87 -12.63
N ALA A 194 15.21 -3.58 -13.29
CA ALA A 194 15.22 -3.10 -14.67
C ALA A 194 15.88 -1.72 -14.80
N LEU A 195 15.60 -0.81 -13.86
CA LEU A 195 16.26 0.50 -13.80
C LEU A 195 17.75 0.35 -13.53
N ALA A 196 18.14 -0.48 -12.56
CA ALA A 196 19.55 -0.75 -12.24
C ALA A 196 20.31 -1.25 -13.48
N ASN A 197 19.74 -2.20 -14.21
CA ASN A 197 20.31 -2.69 -15.48
C ASN A 197 20.40 -1.58 -16.54
N ALA A 198 19.40 -0.71 -16.66
CA ALA A 198 19.40 0.38 -17.63
C ALA A 198 20.44 1.48 -17.33
N PHE A 199 20.85 1.60 -16.08
CA PHE A 199 21.89 2.54 -15.62
C PHE A 199 23.25 1.89 -15.40
N ASP A 200 23.39 0.59 -15.68
CA ASP A 200 24.61 -0.19 -15.46
C ASP A 200 25.15 -0.05 -14.01
N CYS A 201 24.24 -0.14 -13.03
CA CYS A 201 24.56 -0.04 -11.61
C CYS A 201 23.80 -1.09 -10.78
N GLY A 202 24.14 -1.20 -9.49
CA GLY A 202 23.40 -1.99 -8.52
C GLY A 202 22.14 -1.28 -8.01
N VAL A 203 21.16 -2.04 -7.51
CA VAL A 203 19.90 -1.47 -6.98
C VAL A 203 20.13 -0.47 -5.85
N ASN A 204 21.14 -0.68 -5.01
CA ASN A 204 21.49 0.23 -3.91
C ASN A 204 22.13 1.55 -4.39
N GLU A 205 22.52 1.64 -5.66
CA GLU A 205 23.11 2.84 -6.28
C GLU A 205 22.08 3.65 -7.08
N LEU A 206 20.86 3.13 -7.25
CA LEU A 206 19.76 3.88 -7.84
C LEU A 206 19.40 5.08 -6.96
N PRO A 207 18.88 6.16 -7.56
CA PRO A 207 18.26 7.26 -6.83
C PRO A 207 16.89 6.81 -6.29
N LEU A 208 16.89 5.82 -5.40
CA LEU A 208 15.72 5.16 -4.84
C LEU A 208 15.88 5.03 -3.33
N THR A 209 14.90 5.51 -2.58
CA THR A 209 14.84 5.33 -1.12
C THR A 209 13.58 4.59 -0.72
N LEU A 210 13.73 3.61 0.18
CA LEU A 210 12.62 2.81 0.69
C LEU A 210 12.17 3.35 2.05
N VAL A 211 10.92 3.82 2.12
CA VAL A 211 10.26 4.36 3.32
C VAL A 211 9.06 3.49 3.65
N ILE A 212 9.32 2.43 4.42
CA ILE A 212 8.42 1.30 4.61
C ILE A 212 7.64 1.41 5.91
N SER A 213 6.33 1.30 5.78
CA SER A 213 5.37 1.05 6.86
C SER A 213 5.12 -0.44 7.01
N TRP A 214 5.02 -0.93 8.25
CA TRP A 214 4.67 -2.31 8.52
C TRP A 214 3.58 -2.42 9.59
N TYR A 215 2.94 -3.59 9.66
CA TYR A 215 1.91 -3.89 10.66
C TYR A 215 1.85 -5.40 10.97
N GLU A 216 1.69 -6.23 9.94
CA GLU A 216 1.48 -7.67 10.08
C GLU A 216 2.56 -8.49 9.34
N GLN A 217 2.38 -9.81 9.27
CA GLN A 217 3.44 -10.75 8.92
C GLN A 217 3.80 -10.74 7.43
N LYS A 218 2.89 -10.40 6.52
CA LYS A 218 3.25 -10.26 5.09
C LYS A 218 4.28 -9.15 4.89
N ALA A 219 4.17 -8.04 5.62
CA ALA A 219 5.19 -6.99 5.60
C ALA A 219 6.57 -7.48 6.11
N VAL A 220 6.59 -8.37 7.10
CA VAL A 220 7.84 -8.99 7.60
C VAL A 220 8.47 -9.87 6.53
N CYS A 221 7.69 -10.71 5.84
CA CYS A 221 8.18 -11.54 4.73
C CYS A 221 8.76 -10.68 3.59
N ILE A 222 8.12 -9.56 3.26
CA ILE A 222 8.62 -8.62 2.26
C ILE A 222 9.95 -8.00 2.71
N LEU A 223 10.05 -7.56 3.97
CA LEU A 223 11.30 -7.04 4.52
C LEU A 223 12.41 -8.08 4.42
N LEU A 224 12.18 -9.32 4.87
CA LEU A 224 13.16 -10.41 4.76
C LEU A 224 13.57 -10.69 3.31
N THR A 225 12.65 -10.57 2.36
CA THR A 225 12.96 -10.71 0.92
C THR A 225 13.90 -9.60 0.46
N LEU A 226 13.65 -8.34 0.85
CA LEU A 226 14.54 -7.22 0.52
C LEU A 226 15.94 -7.42 1.11
N LEU A 227 16.03 -7.87 2.36
CA LEU A 227 17.31 -8.17 3.01
C LEU A 227 18.03 -9.33 2.30
N ALA A 228 17.33 -10.39 1.92
CA ALA A 228 17.90 -11.52 1.17
C ALA A 228 18.44 -11.11 -0.21
N LEU A 229 17.82 -10.10 -0.83
CA LEU A 229 18.29 -9.49 -2.08
C LEU A 229 19.43 -8.47 -1.87
N GLY A 230 19.89 -8.28 -0.64
CA GLY A 230 20.96 -7.35 -0.31
C GLY A 230 20.57 -5.87 -0.40
N ILE A 231 19.27 -5.55 -0.36
CA ILE A 231 18.79 -4.16 -0.35
C ILE A 231 19.12 -3.53 1.00
N LYS A 232 19.66 -2.32 0.95
CA LYS A 232 20.13 -1.55 2.12
C LYS A 232 19.39 -0.22 2.25
N ASN A 233 19.66 0.50 3.33
CA ASN A 233 19.20 1.87 3.57
C ASN A 233 17.67 2.01 3.66
N ILE A 234 17.01 1.02 4.26
CA ILE A 234 15.55 0.99 4.42
C ILE A 234 15.14 1.78 5.65
N TYR A 235 14.28 2.78 5.47
CA TYR A 235 13.61 3.48 6.56
C TYR A 235 12.35 2.70 6.95
N LEU A 236 12.24 2.31 8.22
CA LEU A 236 11.19 1.42 8.73
C LEU A 236 10.41 2.08 9.88
N GLY A 237 9.08 2.04 9.80
CA GLY A 237 8.21 2.68 10.79
C GLY A 237 6.77 2.13 10.85
N PRO A 238 5.91 2.68 11.74
CA PRO A 238 6.19 3.84 12.60
C PRO A 238 7.00 3.50 13.86
N THR A 239 7.14 2.21 14.19
CA THR A 239 8.03 1.73 15.26
C THR A 239 8.70 0.45 14.83
N LEU A 240 9.86 0.13 15.38
CA LEU A 240 10.49 -1.16 15.13
C LEU A 240 9.64 -2.32 15.70
N PRO A 241 9.65 -3.50 15.06
CA PRO A 241 8.97 -4.68 15.59
C PRO A 241 9.45 -5.11 16.97
N ALA A 242 8.51 -5.32 17.90
CA ALA A 242 8.81 -5.72 19.28
C ALA A 242 9.48 -7.11 19.39
N PHE A 243 9.36 -7.94 18.37
CA PHE A 243 10.01 -9.26 18.30
C PHE A 243 11.48 -9.21 17.86
N ILE A 244 12.01 -8.03 17.54
CA ILE A 244 13.43 -7.85 17.20
C ILE A 244 14.20 -7.55 18.48
N SER A 245 15.06 -8.48 18.90
CA SER A 245 15.96 -8.26 20.03
C SER A 245 17.04 -7.23 19.69
N PRO A 246 17.66 -6.57 20.69
CA PRO A 246 18.74 -5.62 20.45
C PRO A 246 19.89 -6.17 19.60
N ASN A 247 20.28 -7.43 19.81
CA ASN A 247 21.35 -8.06 19.02
C ASN A 247 20.95 -8.25 17.56
N VAL A 248 19.69 -8.65 17.30
CA VAL A 248 19.17 -8.78 15.92
C VAL A 248 19.07 -7.40 15.28
N LEU A 249 18.61 -6.39 16.02
CA LEU A 249 18.55 -5.02 15.52
C LEU A 249 19.94 -4.51 15.11
N ASN A 250 20.97 -4.75 15.93
CA ASN A 250 22.34 -4.34 15.61
C ASN A 250 22.82 -4.99 14.30
N ILE A 251 22.57 -6.28 14.08
CA ILE A 251 22.89 -6.94 12.81
C ILE A 251 22.16 -6.27 11.64
N LEU A 252 20.87 -5.96 11.80
CA LEU A 252 20.08 -5.29 10.77
C LEU A 252 20.61 -3.88 10.44
N VAL A 253 21.08 -3.15 11.44
CA VAL A 253 21.71 -1.82 11.26
C VAL A 253 23.08 -1.95 10.61
N GLU A 254 23.95 -2.82 11.11
CA GLU A 254 25.33 -2.97 10.63
C GLU A 254 25.39 -3.53 9.21
N GLN A 255 24.58 -4.54 8.89
CA GLN A 255 24.67 -5.24 7.60
C GLN A 255 23.81 -4.58 6.51
N PHE A 256 22.64 -4.06 6.88
CA PHE A 256 21.64 -3.57 5.93
C PHE A 256 21.31 -2.08 6.08
N SER A 257 21.87 -1.41 7.08
CA SER A 257 21.62 0.02 7.31
C SER A 257 20.13 0.33 7.45
N ILE A 258 19.38 -0.54 8.15
CA ILE A 258 17.99 -0.25 8.53
C ILE A 258 17.97 0.97 9.44
N LYS A 259 17.06 1.90 9.17
CA LYS A 259 16.88 3.14 9.93
C LYS A 259 15.46 3.23 10.47
N PRO A 260 15.23 3.54 11.75
CA PRO A 260 13.91 3.99 12.18
C PRO A 260 13.59 5.33 11.50
N ILE A 261 12.31 5.57 11.19
CA ILE A 261 11.86 6.90 10.76
C ILE A 261 11.95 7.91 11.92
N SER A 262 12.11 9.19 11.59
CA SER A 262 12.10 10.32 12.52
C SER A 262 10.95 11.29 12.23
N THR A 263 11.23 12.56 11.92
CA THR A 263 10.25 13.50 11.36
C THR A 263 10.37 13.55 9.83
N PRO A 264 9.29 13.85 9.11
CA PRO A 264 9.34 13.95 7.65
C PRO A 264 10.44 14.88 7.13
N GLU A 265 10.62 16.04 7.76
CA GLU A 265 11.59 17.08 7.37
C GLU A 265 13.02 16.57 7.55
N ALA A 266 13.32 15.96 8.70
CA ALA A 266 14.64 15.46 9.03
C ALA A 266 15.02 14.28 8.13
N ASP A 267 14.07 13.38 7.88
CA ASP A 267 14.29 12.22 7.03
C ASP A 267 14.48 12.64 5.56
N LEU A 268 13.65 13.53 5.02
CA LEU A 268 13.82 14.05 3.66
C LEU A 268 15.19 14.70 3.46
N LYS A 269 15.63 15.52 4.43
CA LYS A 269 16.96 16.12 4.42
C LYS A 269 18.05 15.05 4.39
N ALA A 270 17.95 14.06 5.27
CA ALA A 270 18.93 12.96 5.34
C ALA A 270 18.96 12.10 4.06
N MET A 271 17.83 11.97 3.35
CA MET A 271 17.72 11.16 2.13
C MET A 271 18.25 11.89 0.88
N LEU A 272 18.13 13.21 0.83
CA LEU A 272 18.45 14.01 -0.36
C LEU A 272 19.78 14.78 -0.26
N GLY A 273 20.36 14.92 0.94
CA GLY A 273 21.61 15.64 1.20
C GLY A 273 21.38 17.07 1.67
#